data_AF-A0A8C2EBK8-F1
#
_entry.id   AF-A0A8C2EBK8-F1
#
_cell.length_a   1.000
_cell.length_b   1.000
_cell.length_c   1.000
_cell.angle_alpha   90.00
_cell.angle_beta   90.00
_cell.angle_gamma   90.00
#
_symmetry.space_group_name_H-M   'P 1'
#
loop_
_entity.id
_entity.type
_entity.pdbx_description
1 polymer ?
#
loop_
_entity_poly.entity_id
_entity_poly.type
_entity_poly.pdbx_seq_one_letter_code
_entity_poly.pdbx_strand_id
1 'polypeptide(L)'
;SSRHRGKVKSFPKDDSSKPVHLTAFLGYKAGMTHIVREVDRPGSKVNKKEVVEAVTIVETPPMVIVGIVGYVETPRGLRTFKTIFAEHISDECKRRFYKNWHKSKKKAFTKYCKKW
;
A
#
# COMPACT_ATOMS: atom_id res chain seq x y z
N SER A 1 13.61 -11.19 -9.43
CA SER A 1 12.77 -9.98 -9.39
C SER A 1 13.65 -8.75 -9.31
N SER A 2 13.39 -7.69 -10.09
CA SER A 2 14.14 -6.42 -10.00
C SER A 2 13.62 -5.47 -8.92
N ARG A 3 12.51 -5.81 -8.25
CA ARG A 3 11.86 -4.99 -7.22
C ARG A 3 11.75 -5.77 -5.93
N HIS A 4 12.02 -5.11 -4.80
CA HIS A 4 11.85 -5.69 -3.47
C HIS A 4 10.37 -5.71 -3.01
N ARG A 5 9.60 -4.69 -3.37
CA ARG A 5 8.17 -4.58 -3.01
C ARG A 5 7.28 -5.18 -4.10
N GLY A 6 6.19 -5.81 -3.67
CA GLY A 6 5.10 -6.24 -4.57
C GLY A 6 4.62 -5.09 -5.45
N LYS A 7 4.38 -5.38 -6.74
CA LYS A 7 3.83 -4.42 -7.71
C LYS A 7 2.42 -4.88 -8.10
N VAL A 8 1.42 -4.09 -7.75
CA VAL A 8 0.05 -4.24 -8.27
C VAL A 8 0.08 -3.87 -9.76
N LYS A 9 -0.31 -4.81 -10.63
CA LYS A 9 -0.38 -4.61 -12.09
C LYS A 9 -1.79 -4.28 -12.57
N SER A 10 -2.81 -4.70 -11.82
CA SER A 10 -4.21 -4.34 -12.01
C SER A 10 -4.80 -4.06 -10.64
N PHE A 11 -5.50 -2.93 -10.52
CA PHE A 11 -6.35 -2.66 -9.38
C PHE A 11 -7.71 -3.36 -9.57
N PRO A 12 -8.54 -3.46 -8.50
CA PRO A 12 -9.93 -3.87 -8.65
C PRO A 12 -10.67 -3.01 -9.68
N LYS A 13 -11.72 -3.56 -10.27
CA LYS A 13 -12.58 -2.81 -11.19
C LYS A 13 -13.27 -1.68 -10.44
N ASP A 14 -13.30 -0.50 -11.05
CA ASP A 14 -13.96 0.67 -10.48
C ASP A 14 -15.48 0.53 -10.53
N ASP A 15 -16.15 1.09 -9.52
CA ASP A 15 -17.60 1.06 -9.34
C ASP A 15 -18.03 2.42 -8.78
N SER A 16 -18.55 3.28 -9.66
CA SER A 16 -18.94 4.64 -9.34
C SER A 16 -20.17 4.74 -8.43
N SER A 17 -20.89 3.64 -8.21
CA SER A 17 -22.02 3.61 -7.27
C SER A 17 -21.58 3.61 -5.80
N LYS A 18 -20.33 3.24 -5.54
CA LYS A 18 -19.78 3.10 -4.19
C LYS A 18 -18.99 4.35 -3.77
N PRO A 19 -18.89 4.62 -2.46
CA PRO A 19 -18.03 5.69 -1.97
C PRO A 19 -16.56 5.39 -2.29
N VAL A 20 -15.78 6.47 -2.42
CA VAL A 20 -14.34 6.41 -2.66
C VAL A 20 -13.66 5.63 -1.53
N HIS A 21 -12.83 4.66 -1.89
CA HIS A 21 -12.08 3.82 -0.95
C HIS A 21 -10.67 3.53 -1.48
N LEU A 22 -9.74 3.24 -0.56
CA LEU A 22 -8.38 2.83 -0.93
C LEU A 22 -8.37 1.36 -1.33
N THR A 23 -7.63 1.04 -2.39
CA THR A 23 -7.65 -0.30 -3.02
C THR A 23 -6.54 -1.23 -2.53
N ALA A 24 -5.54 -0.73 -1.81
CA ALA A 24 -4.40 -1.51 -1.36
C ALA A 24 -3.77 -0.91 -0.09
N PHE A 25 -3.09 -1.76 0.68
CA PHE A 25 -2.35 -1.39 1.89
C PHE A 25 -0.96 -2.06 1.91
N LEU A 26 -0.03 -1.50 2.68
CA LEU A 26 1.29 -2.09 2.90
C LEU A 26 1.38 -2.68 4.30
N GLY A 27 1.82 -3.94 4.36
CA GLY A 27 2.09 -4.63 5.62
C GLY A 27 3.44 -5.32 5.61
N TYR A 28 3.90 -5.70 6.79
CA TYR A 28 5.15 -6.38 7.05
C TYR A 28 4.86 -7.73 7.72
N LYS A 29 5.47 -8.81 7.24
CA LYS A 29 5.28 -10.14 7.85
C LYS A 29 5.91 -10.16 9.23
N ALA A 30 5.09 -10.29 10.28
CA ALA A 30 5.56 -10.35 11.67
C ALA A 30 5.86 -11.80 12.10
N GLY A 31 4.99 -12.74 11.74
CA GLY A 31 5.14 -14.13 12.16
C GLY A 31 3.98 -15.03 11.73
N MET A 32 3.94 -16.24 12.26
CA MET A 32 2.88 -17.22 12.04
C MET A 32 2.49 -17.86 13.36
N THR A 33 1.21 -18.19 13.51
CA THR A 33 0.66 -18.93 14.65
C THR A 33 -0.49 -19.83 14.16
N HIS A 34 -1.19 -20.49 15.08
CA HIS A 34 -2.43 -21.20 14.80
C HIS A 34 -3.58 -20.59 15.59
N ILE A 35 -4.79 -20.68 15.04
CA ILE A 35 -6.03 -20.30 15.72
C ILE A 35 -6.94 -21.52 15.81
N VAL A 36 -7.81 -21.50 16.80
CA VAL A 36 -8.97 -22.38 16.86
C VAL A 36 -10.19 -21.55 16.43
N ARG A 37 -10.98 -22.06 15.48
CA ARG A 37 -12.28 -21.48 15.14
C ARG A 37 -13.32 -22.54 14.87
N GLU A 38 -14.58 -22.19 15.13
CA GLU A 38 -15.70 -23.00 14.66
C GLU A 38 -15.89 -22.82 13.14
N VAL A 39 -16.14 -23.91 12.44
CA VAL A 39 -16.42 -23.88 11.01
C VAL A 39 -17.92 -23.90 10.76
N ASP A 40 -18.48 -22.79 10.29
CA ASP A 40 -19.85 -22.74 9.74
C ASP A 40 -19.80 -22.85 8.21
N ARG A 41 -19.88 -24.09 7.73
CA ARG A 41 -19.88 -24.42 6.30
C ARG A 41 -20.77 -25.64 6.06
N PRO A 42 -22.07 -25.44 5.78
CA PRO A 42 -23.01 -26.52 5.48
C PRO A 42 -22.49 -27.45 4.39
N GLY A 43 -22.64 -28.77 4.58
CA GLY A 43 -22.12 -29.80 3.67
C GLY A 43 -20.67 -30.23 3.93
N SER A 44 -19.94 -29.55 4.81
CA SER A 44 -18.60 -29.97 5.23
C SER A 44 -18.66 -31.02 6.37
N LYS A 45 -17.76 -32.01 6.36
CA LYS A 45 -17.61 -32.99 7.46
C LYS A 45 -17.20 -32.36 8.81
N VAL A 46 -16.63 -31.16 8.75
CA VAL A 46 -16.19 -30.37 9.90
C VAL A 46 -17.15 -29.22 10.23
N ASN A 47 -18.36 -29.21 9.66
CA ASN A 47 -19.37 -28.21 10.00
C ASN A 47 -19.74 -28.28 11.50
N LYS A 48 -19.83 -27.13 12.17
CA LYS A 48 -20.08 -27.00 13.62
C LYS A 48 -19.06 -27.72 14.51
N LYS A 49 -17.81 -27.81 14.03
CA LYS A 49 -16.68 -28.33 14.80
C LYS A 49 -15.58 -27.29 14.89
N GLU A 50 -14.81 -27.36 15.97
CA GLU A 50 -13.59 -26.59 16.12
C GLU A 50 -12.47 -27.19 15.26
N VAL A 51 -11.79 -26.33 14.50
CA VAL A 51 -10.65 -26.69 13.65
C VAL A 51 -9.48 -25.77 13.96
N VAL A 52 -8.27 -26.34 13.99
CA VAL A 52 -7.02 -25.60 14.11
C VAL A 52 -6.52 -25.21 12.73
N GLU A 53 -6.35 -23.91 12.47
CA GLU A 53 -5.86 -23.39 11.19
C GLU A 53 -4.60 -22.55 11.40
N ALA A 54 -3.62 -22.72 10.51
CA ALA A 54 -2.41 -21.91 10.51
C ALA A 54 -2.71 -20.51 9.95
N VAL A 55 -2.23 -19.47 10.63
CA VAL A 55 -2.41 -18.07 10.25
C VAL A 55 -1.07 -17.34 10.16
N THR A 56 -1.02 -16.31 9.30
CA THR A 56 0.13 -15.40 9.21
C THR A 56 -0.27 -14.04 9.76
N ILE A 57 0.53 -13.51 10.68
CA ILE A 57 0.35 -12.19 11.26
C ILE A 57 1.12 -11.19 10.39
N VAL A 58 0.42 -10.19 9.89
CA VAL A 58 0.99 -9.08 9.11
C VAL A 58 0.79 -7.80 9.90
N GLU A 59 1.89 -7.16 10.29
CA GLU A 59 1.88 -5.86 10.94
C GLU A 59 1.61 -4.77 9.90
N THR A 60 0.61 -3.93 10.17
CA THR A 60 0.12 -2.91 9.24
C THR A 60 0.13 -1.55 9.93
N PRO A 61 1.30 -0.90 10.08
CA PRO A 61 1.37 0.43 10.68
C PRO A 61 0.59 1.45 9.83
N PRO A 62 0.06 2.52 10.42
CA PRO A 62 -0.67 3.56 9.70
C PRO A 62 0.15 4.13 8.52
N MET A 63 -0.48 4.26 7.36
CA MET A 63 0.15 4.85 6.18
C MET A 63 -0.07 6.36 6.13
N VAL A 64 1.00 7.11 5.84
CA VAL A 64 0.92 8.56 5.58
C VAL A 64 0.82 8.81 4.07
N ILE A 65 -0.25 9.47 3.65
CA ILE A 65 -0.45 9.85 2.25
C ILE A 65 0.34 11.13 1.97
N VAL A 66 1.23 11.08 0.96
CA VAL A 66 2.16 12.19 0.64
C VAL A 66 1.83 12.93 -0.65
N GLY A 67 0.81 12.49 -1.39
CA GLY A 67 0.46 13.07 -2.67
C GLY A 67 -0.52 12.22 -3.48
N ILE A 68 -0.93 12.78 -4.63
CA ILE A 68 -1.89 12.20 -5.57
C ILE A 68 -1.23 12.15 -6.95
N VAL A 69 -1.50 11.09 -7.71
CA VAL A 69 -1.07 10.94 -9.10
C VAL A 69 -2.30 10.82 -9.99
N GLY A 70 -2.46 11.74 -10.93
CA GLY A 70 -3.50 11.67 -11.96
C GLY A 70 -3.00 10.87 -13.17
N TYR A 71 -3.88 10.04 -13.73
CA TYR A 71 -3.65 9.30 -14.97
C TYR A 71 -4.60 9.79 -16.06
N VAL A 72 -4.12 9.78 -17.30
CA VAL A 72 -4.93 10.07 -18.49
C VAL A 72 -4.87 8.88 -19.43
N GLU A 73 -6.01 8.54 -20.02
CA GLU A 73 -6.09 7.54 -21.07
C GLU A 73 -5.57 8.11 -22.38
N THR A 74 -4.68 7.35 -23.02
CA THR A 74 -4.14 7.68 -24.34
C THR A 74 -4.34 6.49 -25.27
N PRO A 75 -4.24 6.64 -26.60
CA PRO A 75 -4.33 5.52 -27.53
C PRO A 75 -3.28 4.40 -27.29
N ARG A 76 -2.25 4.68 -26.50
CA ARG A 76 -1.20 3.72 -26.11
C ARG A 76 -1.37 3.19 -24.68
N GLY A 77 -2.49 3.48 -24.03
CA GLY A 77 -2.80 3.13 -22.64
C GLY A 77 -2.68 4.28 -21.65
N LEU A 78 -2.69 3.95 -20.36
CA LEU A 78 -2.64 4.95 -19.28
C LEU A 78 -1.27 5.60 -19.17
N ARG A 79 -1.26 6.94 -19.13
CA ARG A 79 -0.07 7.76 -18.91
C ARG A 79 -0.24 8.59 -17.64
N THR A 80 0.83 8.73 -16.86
CA THR A 80 0.87 9.66 -15.73
C THR A 80 0.76 11.10 -16.24
N PHE A 81 -0.29 11.80 -15.83
CA PHE A 81 -0.52 13.20 -16.21
C PHE A 81 0.27 14.14 -15.30
N LYS A 82 0.01 14.10 -13.99
CA LYS A 82 0.66 14.97 -13.00
C LYS A 82 0.69 14.30 -11.63
N THR A 83 1.74 14.59 -10.88
CA THR A 83 1.86 14.25 -9.46
C THR A 83 1.81 15.52 -8.63
N ILE A 84 0.94 15.56 -7.63
CA ILE A 84 0.83 16.64 -6.65
C ILE A 84 1.27 16.07 -5.31
N PHE A 85 2.20 16.73 -4.64
CA PHE A 85 2.68 16.31 -3.32
C PHE A 85 2.07 17.19 -2.23
N ALA A 86 2.05 16.68 -1.00
CA ALA A 86 1.74 17.48 0.18
C ALA A 86 2.82 18.56 0.39
N GLU A 87 2.41 19.67 1.02
CA GLU A 87 3.31 20.77 1.37
C GLU A 87 4.40 20.30 2.33
N HIS A 88 4.02 19.58 3.39
CA HIS A 88 4.95 19.05 4.37
C HIS A 88 5.21 17.57 4.13
N ILE A 89 6.48 17.23 3.88
CA ILE A 89 6.92 15.85 3.66
C ILE A 89 7.93 15.48 4.74
N SER A 90 7.67 14.36 5.42
CA SER A 90 8.55 13.83 6.46
C SER A 90 9.90 13.39 5.90
N ASP A 91 10.92 13.41 6.76
CA ASP A 91 12.26 13.00 6.37
C ASP A 91 12.34 11.51 6.02
N GLU A 92 11.49 10.68 6.61
CA GLU A 92 11.36 9.25 6.27
C GLU A 92 10.96 9.04 4.81
N CYS A 93 10.03 9.85 4.29
CA CYS A 93 9.68 9.83 2.88
C CYS A 93 10.82 10.34 2.01
N LYS A 94 11.50 11.44 2.42
CA LYS A 94 12.64 12.01 1.68
C LYS A 94 13.82 11.04 1.57
N ARG A 95 14.03 10.17 2.57
CA ARG A 95 15.08 9.13 2.52
C ARG A 95 14.97 8.25 1.29
N ARG A 96 13.76 8.05 0.73
CA ARG A 96 13.57 7.24 -0.48
C ARG A 96 14.31 7.79 -1.71
N PHE A 97 14.61 9.08 -1.73
CA PHE A 97 15.28 9.76 -2.85
C PHE A 97 16.81 9.76 -2.74
N TYR A 98 17.38 9.19 -1.67
CA TYR A 98 18.81 9.15 -1.43
C TYR A 98 19.28 7.72 -1.17
N LYS A 99 20.40 7.31 -1.81
CA LYS A 99 21.07 6.06 -1.45
C LYS A 99 21.74 6.16 -0.07
N ASN A 100 22.41 7.28 0.20
CA ASN A 100 23.01 7.57 1.50
C ASN A 100 22.45 8.88 2.05
N TRP A 101 21.50 8.76 2.98
CA TRP A 101 20.81 9.91 3.58
C TRP A 101 21.74 10.77 4.45
N HIS A 102 22.54 10.14 5.30
CA HIS A 102 23.36 10.83 6.32
C HIS A 102 24.51 11.63 5.71
N LYS A 103 25.05 11.18 4.56
CA LYS A 103 26.08 11.93 3.81
C LYS A 103 25.50 12.97 2.85
N SER A 104 24.18 13.05 2.69
CA SER A 104 23.55 13.96 1.74
C SER A 104 23.25 15.33 2.35
N LYS A 105 23.10 16.35 1.49
CA LYS A 105 22.63 17.69 1.89
C LYS A 105 21.10 17.77 2.12
N LYS A 106 20.37 16.65 1.97
CA LYS A 106 18.92 16.52 2.22
C LYS A 106 18.04 17.60 1.56
N LYS A 107 18.32 17.95 0.29
CA LYS A 107 17.65 19.03 -0.45
C LYS A 107 16.35 18.63 -1.17
N ALA A 108 15.92 17.37 -1.10
CA ALA A 108 14.68 16.90 -1.72
C ALA A 108 13.49 17.72 -1.20
N PHE A 109 12.61 18.13 -2.12
CA PHE A 109 11.40 18.93 -1.88
C PHE A 109 11.60 20.35 -1.31
N THR A 110 12.84 20.79 -1.03
CA THR A 110 13.08 22.12 -0.43
C THR A 110 12.54 23.30 -1.23
N LYS A 111 12.50 23.23 -2.56
CA LYS A 111 11.88 24.26 -3.41
C LYS A 111 10.36 24.11 -3.50
N TYR A 112 9.87 22.87 -3.41
CA TYR A 112 8.44 22.57 -3.52
C TYR A 112 7.70 23.08 -2.27
N CYS A 113 8.17 22.72 -1.09
CA CYS A 113 7.63 23.15 0.21
C CYS A 113 7.87 24.64 0.54
N LYS A 114 8.55 25.39 -0.33
CA LYS A 114 8.72 26.84 -0.20
C LYS A 114 7.76 27.61 -1.10
N LYS A 115 7.29 26.96 -2.17
CA LYS A 115 6.42 27.57 -3.17
C LYS A 115 4.96 27.50 -2.75
N TRP A 116 4.62 26.42 -2.06
CA TRP A 116 3.35 26.16 -1.41
C TRP A 116 3.62 26.27 0.08
#